data_AF-A0A2G8HWP8-F1
#
_entry.id   AF-A0A2G8HWP8-F1
#
_cell.length_a   1.000
_cell.length_b   1.000
_cell.length_c   1.000
_cell.angle_alpha   90.00
_cell.angle_beta   90.00
_cell.angle_gamma   90.00
#
_symmetry.space_group_name_H-M   'P 1'
#
loop_
_entity.id
_entity.type
_entity.pdbx_description
1 polymer ?
#
loop_
_entity_poly.entity_id
_entity_poly.type
_entity_poly.pdbx_seq_one_letter_code
_entity_poly.pdbx_strand_id
1 'polypeptide(L)'
;MIVDIDIDKFSQSYLLKFQVENFKTADDYKMAVATVTCFSNDYDLDPELDHEDMKEIVEKTIELEKEFFTFEINDDGIEVDI
;
A
#
# COMPACT_ATOMS: atom_id res chain seq x y z
N MET A 1 7.50 -10.63 -0.94
CA MET A 1 7.19 -9.34 -0.31
C MET A 1 7.01 -9.47 1.20
N ILE A 2 7.58 -8.53 1.97
CA ILE A 2 7.25 -8.31 3.39
C ILE A 2 6.56 -6.94 3.46
N VAL A 3 5.48 -6.85 4.23
CA VAL A 3 4.74 -5.62 4.49
C VAL A 3 4.68 -5.41 6.00
N ASP A 4 4.97 -4.21 6.47
CA ASP A 4 4.77 -3.83 7.85
C ASP A 4 3.38 -3.22 7.97
N ILE A 5 2.54 -3.77 8.84
CA ILE A 5 1.16 -3.28 9.06
C ILE A 5 1.09 -2.76 10.48
N ASP A 6 0.80 -1.47 10.62
CA ASP A 6 0.41 -0.87 11.88
C ASP A 6 -1.12 -0.74 11.94
N ILE A 7 -1.69 -1.10 13.08
CA ILE A 7 -3.12 -1.07 13.32
C ILE A 7 -3.36 -0.15 14.50
N ASP A 8 -3.80 1.06 14.23
CA ASP A 8 -4.17 1.99 15.28
C ASP A 8 -5.64 1.74 15.67
N LYS A 9 -5.80 1.19 16.87
CA LYS A 9 -7.10 0.84 17.46
C LYS A 9 -7.88 2.06 17.94
N PHE A 10 -7.23 3.21 18.10
CA PHE A 10 -7.85 4.45 18.56
C PHE A 10 -8.43 5.24 17.39
N SER A 11 -7.69 5.36 16.29
CA SER A 11 -8.16 6.00 15.06
C SER A 11 -8.95 5.06 14.16
N GLN A 12 -8.94 3.74 14.41
CA GLN A 12 -9.46 2.74 13.48
C GLN A 12 -8.88 2.98 12.08
N SER A 13 -7.55 3.01 12.01
CA SER A 13 -6.83 3.13 10.75
C SER A 13 -5.76 2.05 10.62
N TYR A 14 -5.54 1.62 9.39
CA TYR A 14 -4.45 0.72 9.02
C TYR A 14 -3.38 1.51 8.28
N LEU A 15 -2.13 1.36 8.71
CA LEU A 15 -0.98 1.89 8.01
C LEU A 15 -0.16 0.73 7.44
N LEU A 16 -0.19 0.57 6.12
CA LEU A 16 0.52 -0.45 5.37
C LEU A 16 1.81 0.14 4.79
N LYS A 17 2.95 -0.30 5.30
CA LYS A 17 4.27 0.15 4.85
C LYS A 17 4.91 -0.90 3.95
N PHE A 18 5.22 -0.48 2.73
CA PHE A 18 5.85 -1.32 1.71
C PHE A 18 7.26 -0.83 1.42
N GLN A 19 8.25 -1.71 1.59
CA GLN A 19 9.63 -1.41 1.18
C GLN A 19 9.82 -1.70 -0.30
N VAL A 20 10.43 -0.74 -1.01
CA VAL A 20 10.63 -0.84 -2.46
C VAL A 20 11.55 -2.02 -2.82
N GLU A 21 12.53 -2.34 -1.99
CA GLU A 21 13.45 -3.47 -2.20
C GLU A 21 12.76 -4.84 -2.26
N ASN A 22 11.52 -4.94 -1.77
CA ASN A 22 10.72 -6.15 -1.76
C ASN A 22 9.95 -6.40 -3.08
N PHE A 23 9.93 -5.44 -4.00
CA PHE A 23 9.31 -5.56 -5.33
C PHE A 23 10.33 -6.05 -6.36
N LYS A 24 10.39 -7.37 -6.59
CA LYS A 24 11.38 -7.99 -7.49
C LYS A 24 10.75 -8.63 -8.72
N THR A 25 9.48 -8.95 -8.65
CA THR A 25 8.73 -9.67 -9.69
C THR A 25 7.36 -9.04 -9.94
N ALA A 26 6.78 -9.29 -11.11
CA ALA A 26 5.43 -8.83 -11.45
C ALA A 26 4.36 -9.29 -10.43
N ASP A 27 4.57 -10.46 -9.82
CA ASP A 27 3.65 -11.01 -8.82
C ASP A 27 3.72 -10.26 -7.48
N ASP A 28 4.84 -9.59 -7.16
CA ASP A 28 4.95 -8.75 -5.98
C ASP A 28 3.95 -7.57 -6.08
N TYR A 29 3.88 -6.88 -7.22
CA TYR A 29 2.92 -5.78 -7.41
C TYR A 29 1.47 -6.24 -7.24
N LYS A 30 1.12 -7.41 -7.80
CA LYS A 30 -0.22 -7.99 -7.61
C LYS A 30 -0.49 -8.34 -6.14
N MET A 31 0.51 -8.84 -5.42
CA MET A 31 0.40 -9.14 -3.99
C MET A 31 0.21 -7.87 -3.16
N ALA A 32 0.89 -6.76 -3.47
CA ALA A 32 0.67 -5.49 -2.80
C ALA A 32 -0.76 -4.97 -3.01
N VAL A 33 -1.27 -4.99 -4.25
CA VAL A 33 -2.65 -4.61 -4.56
C VAL A 33 -3.66 -5.46 -3.79
N ALA A 34 -3.48 -6.78 -3.81
CA ALA A 34 -4.34 -7.71 -3.07
C ALA A 34 -4.30 -7.44 -1.56
N THR A 35 -3.13 -7.09 -1.03
CA THR A 35 -2.96 -6.75 0.39
C THR A 35 -3.75 -5.49 0.73
N VAL A 36 -3.55 -4.40 -0.01
CA VAL A 36 -4.29 -3.14 0.19
C VAL A 36 -5.80 -3.41 0.09
N THR A 37 -6.24 -4.13 -0.95
CA THR A 37 -7.66 -4.49 -1.15
C THR A 37 -8.24 -5.27 0.04
N CYS A 38 -7.50 -6.22 0.62
CA CYS A 38 -7.95 -6.95 1.79
C CYS A 38 -8.21 -6.03 3.00
N PHE A 39 -7.34 -5.06 3.24
CA PHE A 39 -7.51 -4.11 4.36
C PHE A 39 -8.55 -3.02 4.05
N SER A 40 -8.69 -2.61 2.79
CA SER A 40 -9.74 -1.68 2.36
C SER A 40 -11.14 -2.28 2.51
N ASN A 41 -11.29 -3.59 2.28
CA ASN A 41 -12.56 -4.30 2.46
C ASN A 41 -13.08 -4.24 3.90
N ASP A 42 -12.22 -4.09 4.92
CA ASP A 42 -12.67 -3.93 6.31
C ASP A 42 -13.48 -2.64 6.50
N TYR A 43 -13.27 -1.64 5.63
CA TYR A 43 -14.00 -0.36 5.60
C TYR A 43 -15.02 -0.28 4.45
N ASP A 44 -15.32 -1.40 3.79
CA ASP A 44 -16.15 -1.45 2.56
C ASP A 44 -15.64 -0.49 1.44
N LEU A 45 -14.33 -0.21 1.43
CA LEU A 45 -13.67 0.64 0.45
C LEU A 45 -13.08 -0.20 -0.69
N ASP A 46 -13.25 0.28 -1.93
CA ASP A 46 -12.53 -0.23 -3.09
C ASP A 46 -11.31 0.67 -3.33
N PRO A 47 -10.08 0.15 -3.25
CA PRO A 47 -8.88 0.94 -3.51
C PRO A 47 -8.77 1.48 -4.93
N GLU A 48 -9.58 1.00 -5.90
CA GLU A 48 -9.46 1.34 -7.32
C GLU A 48 -8.01 1.25 -7.84
N LEU A 49 -7.20 0.40 -7.22
CA LEU A 49 -5.76 0.31 -7.43
C LEU A 49 -5.45 -0.95 -8.22
N ASP A 50 -4.72 -0.81 -9.32
CA ASP A 50 -4.21 -1.95 -10.08
C ASP A 50 -2.69 -2.15 -9.92
N HIS A 51 -2.17 -3.17 -10.61
CA HIS A 51 -0.75 -3.54 -10.55
C HIS A 51 0.17 -2.59 -11.33
N GLU A 52 -0.35 -1.88 -12.33
CA GLU A 52 0.37 -0.82 -13.03
C GLU A 52 0.42 0.44 -12.16
N ASP A 53 -0.66 0.80 -11.47
CA ASP A 53 -0.68 1.90 -10.48
C ASP A 53 0.34 1.66 -9.36
N MET A 54 0.33 0.45 -8.80
CA MET A 54 1.30 0.06 -7.78
C MET A 54 2.74 0.12 -8.30
N LYS A 55 2.96 -0.20 -9.58
CA LYS A 55 4.28 -0.09 -10.19
C LYS A 55 4.70 1.36 -10.36
N GLU A 56 3.80 2.25 -10.78
CA GLU A 56 4.07 3.69 -10.84
C GLU A 56 4.42 4.27 -9.46
N ILE A 57 3.71 3.86 -8.40
CA ILE A 57 3.99 4.27 -7.02
C ILE A 57 5.40 3.87 -6.61
N VAL A 58 5.78 2.61 -6.88
CA VAL A 58 7.12 2.10 -6.60
C VAL A 58 8.18 2.87 -7.38
N GLU A 59 7.97 3.10 -8.68
CA GLU A 59 8.91 3.85 -9.53
C GLU A 59 9.07 5.30 -9.04
N LYS A 60 7.97 6.00 -8.73
CA LYS A 60 8.02 7.36 -8.15
C LYS A 60 8.73 7.39 -6.80
N THR A 61 8.51 6.40 -5.95
CA THR A 61 9.19 6.30 -4.65
C THR A 61 10.72 6.17 -4.84
N ILE A 62 11.16 5.39 -5.84
CA ILE A 62 12.58 5.28 -6.22
C ILE A 62 13.12 6.61 -6.75
N GLU A 63 12.37 7.29 -7.62
CA GLU A 63 12.75 8.62 -8.15
C GLU A 63 12.90 9.66 -7.06
N LEU A 64 12.10 9.56 -5.98
CA LEU A 64 12.17 10.42 -4.80
C LEU A 64 13.25 10.01 -3.79
N GLU A 65 14.08 9.01 -4.12
CA GLU A 65 15.14 8.45 -3.26
C GLU A 65 14.63 7.96 -1.90
N LYS A 66 13.36 7.53 -1.85
CA LYS A 66 12.75 6.94 -0.66
C LYS A 66 12.81 5.41 -0.71
N GLU A 67 12.95 4.80 0.46
CA GLU A 67 13.11 3.35 0.60
C GLU A 67 11.77 2.62 0.75
N PHE A 68 10.71 3.35 1.07
CA PHE A 68 9.37 2.82 1.34
C PHE A 68 8.30 3.85 1.02
N PHE A 69 7.08 3.36 0.79
CA PHE A 69 5.85 4.15 0.74
C PHE A 69 4.84 3.56 1.72
N THR A 70 3.84 4.35 2.11
CA THR A 70 2.79 3.92 3.03
C THR A 70 1.41 4.14 2.45
N PHE A 71 0.52 3.18 2.70
CA PHE A 71 -0.91 3.29 2.47
C PHE A 71 -1.61 3.46 3.82
N GLU A 72 -2.32 4.56 4.00
CA GLU A 72 -3.20 4.78 5.15
C GLU A 72 -4.64 4.47 4.72
N ILE A 73 -5.30 3.58 5.45
CA ILE A 73 -6.68 3.16 5.19
C ILE A 73 -7.50 3.46 6.44
N ASN A 74 -8.55 4.25 6.29
CA ASN A 74 -9.46 4.64 7.38
C ASN A 74 -10.88 4.80 6.82
N ASP A 75 -11.83 5.18 7.69
CA ASP A 75 -13.22 5.43 7.29
C ASP A 75 -13.37 6.55 6.22
N ASP A 76 -12.42 7.47 6.14
CA ASP A 76 -12.46 8.59 5.19
C ASP A 76 -11.97 8.18 3.79
N GLY A 77 -11.15 7.13 3.69
CA GLY A 77 -10.64 6.64 2.41
C GLY A 77 -9.28 5.93 2.49
N ILE A 78 -8.59 5.93 1.35
CA ILE A 78 -7.25 5.35 1.18
C ILE A 78 -6.32 6.46 0.70
N GLU A 79 -5.26 6.72 1.46
CA GLU A 79 -4.23 7.70 1.12
C GLU A 79 -2.88 7.01 0.90
N VAL A 80 -2.11 7.52 -0.07
CA VAL A 80 -0.76 7.02 -0.39
C VAL A 80 0.25 8.12 -0.10
N ASP A 81 1.25 7.82 0.72
CA ASP A 81 2.40 8.68 0.99
C ASP A 81 3.66 8.05 0.36
N ILE A 82 4.22 8.77 -0.63
CA ILE A 82 5.40 8.39 -1.42
C ILE A 82 6.54 9.36 -1.24
#